data_AF-A0A9R0QF00-F1
#
_entry.id   AF-A0A9R0QF00-F1
#
_cell.length_a   1.000
_cell.length_b   1.000
_cell.length_c   1.000
_cell.angle_alpha   90.00
_cell.angle_beta   90.00
_cell.angle_gamma   90.00
#
_symmetry.space_group_name_H-M   'P 1'
#
loop_
_entity.id
_entity.type
_entity.pdbx_description
1 polymer ?
#
loop_
_entity_poly.entity_id
_entity_poly.type
_entity_poly.pdbx_seq_one_letter_code
_entity_poly.pdbx_strand_id
1 'polypeptide(L)'
;MEIRRWLLQFLALLTMTTALLLNPSASTSSSISTVDDLPTLLSFKSLITKDPLGALSSWTINSSSNGSTHGFCSWTGVKCSRTHLGSVMAPRLQGLSLSGTVSPFLGNLSRLRVLDLSNNKLEGQIPPSLGNCFALRRLNLSMNSLSGAIPPAMGNLSKLLAMGISINNISGTIPLSFADLATVTVLSITSNSVHGPIPPWLGNLTALKRLSMAENMMSGHVPPTLSKLINLQYLTLAVNNLQGLIPPVLFNMSSLEYLNFGSNQLSGSLPQDIGSMLPNLTVFSVFYNKFEGQIPASLSNISGLELIVLHGNRFRGQIPSNIGQNGCLIAFAVGDNELQATESRDWDFLTSLANCSRLFSVGLQLNNLSGILPNSISNLSQKLETLKAGGNQIAGHIPTGIGRYYQLTMLAFEENLFTGTIPSDIGKLSNLKALSLSQNRCHGEIPSSIGNISQLSLLTLSANNLEGSIPATFGNLTELISLDLSLNLLSGQIPEVLNPSKRNEFWCESTRDLRGDLREEFTIQRTGATS
;
A
#
# COMPACT_ATOMS: atom_id res chain seq x y z
N MET A 1 0.31 12.14 1.58
CA MET A 1 1.44 11.21 1.30
C MET A 1 1.62 10.12 2.36
N GLU A 2 1.18 10.28 3.62
CA GLU A 2 1.43 9.28 4.69
C GLU A 2 0.63 7.97 4.60
N ILE A 3 -0.54 7.92 3.94
CA ILE A 3 -1.32 6.67 3.78
C ILE A 3 -0.53 5.59 3.00
N ARG A 4 0.31 5.99 2.04
CA ARG A 4 1.25 5.06 1.37
C ARG A 4 2.26 4.44 2.34
N ARG A 5 2.66 5.16 3.39
CA ARG A 5 3.70 4.72 4.33
C ARG A 5 3.19 3.63 5.28
N TRP A 6 1.95 3.75 5.76
CA TRP A 6 1.30 2.72 6.58
C TRP A 6 0.91 1.47 5.79
N LEU A 7 0.34 1.62 4.58
CA LEU A 7 0.01 0.46 3.73
C LEU A 7 1.26 -0.33 3.30
N LEU A 8 2.37 0.34 2.99
CA LEU A 8 3.64 -0.32 2.65
C LEU A 8 4.30 -1.00 3.86
N GLN A 9 4.15 -0.47 5.08
CA GLN A 9 4.68 -1.11 6.29
C GLN A 9 3.83 -2.30 6.77
N PHE A 10 2.51 -2.28 6.58
CA PHE A 10 1.65 -3.42 6.92
C PHE A 10 1.73 -4.57 5.89
N LEU A 11 1.92 -4.26 4.59
CA LEU A 11 2.14 -5.27 3.54
C LEU A 11 3.55 -5.91 3.57
N ALA A 12 4.51 -5.31 4.27
CA ALA A 12 5.87 -5.85 4.42
C ALA A 12 6.01 -6.90 5.54
N LEU A 13 5.00 -7.10 6.39
CA LEU A 13 5.13 -7.92 7.63
C LEU A 13 4.50 -9.33 7.58
N LEU A 14 3.99 -9.79 6.44
CA LEU A 14 3.23 -11.05 6.34
C LEU A 14 3.92 -12.16 5.50
N THR A 15 5.26 -12.21 5.48
CA THR A 15 6.03 -13.26 4.78
C THR A 15 7.25 -13.83 5.54
N MET A 16 7.16 -14.00 6.86
CA MET A 16 8.05 -14.84 7.70
C MET A 16 7.14 -15.50 8.77
N THR A 17 7.22 -16.78 9.16
CA THR A 17 8.27 -17.82 9.08
C THR A 17 7.66 -19.23 9.01
N THR A 18 8.34 -20.22 8.43
CA THR A 18 8.26 -21.62 8.92
C THR A 18 9.64 -22.29 8.83
N ALA A 19 10.06 -22.95 9.91
CA ALA A 19 11.35 -23.61 10.04
C ALA A 19 11.17 -25.10 10.41
N LEU A 20 12.01 -25.94 9.79
CA LEU A 20 12.43 -27.32 10.13
C LEU A 20 11.51 -28.29 10.91
N LEU A 21 11.46 -29.53 10.42
CA LEU A 21 11.94 -30.72 11.15
C LEU A 21 12.29 -31.89 10.17
N LEU A 22 12.90 -32.97 10.67
CA LEU A 22 13.39 -34.15 9.89
C LEU A 22 12.50 -35.40 10.17
N ASN A 23 12.73 -36.65 9.75
CA ASN A 23 13.82 -37.43 9.09
C ASN A 23 13.18 -38.75 8.52
N PRO A 24 13.88 -39.83 8.08
CA PRO A 24 15.23 -40.04 7.55
C PRO A 24 15.27 -40.80 6.17
N SER A 25 16.44 -41.34 5.84
CA SER A 25 16.92 -41.96 4.58
C SER A 25 16.29 -43.28 4.08
N ALA A 26 16.42 -43.49 2.76
CA ALA A 26 16.79 -44.79 2.16
C ALA A 26 17.84 -44.56 1.05
N SER A 27 18.81 -45.46 0.92
CA SER A 27 20.01 -45.29 0.07
C SER A 27 20.12 -46.35 -1.03
N THR A 28 20.41 -45.93 -2.25
CA THR A 28 21.03 -46.78 -3.28
C THR A 28 22.15 -46.01 -3.98
N SER A 29 23.28 -46.66 -4.19
CA SER A 29 24.50 -46.09 -4.75
C SER A 29 24.45 -46.06 -6.28
N SER A 30 24.85 -44.92 -6.86
CA SER A 30 25.24 -44.82 -8.26
C SER A 30 26.39 -43.83 -8.42
N SER A 31 27.18 -44.01 -9.47
CA SER A 31 28.55 -43.51 -9.60
C SER A 31 28.66 -41.97 -9.67
N ILE A 32 29.69 -41.45 -9.01
CA ILE A 32 29.96 -40.01 -8.88
C ILE A 32 30.57 -39.47 -10.16
N SER A 33 29.82 -38.68 -10.92
CA SER A 33 30.39 -37.61 -11.73
C SER A 33 30.54 -36.36 -10.86
N THR A 34 31.76 -35.85 -10.73
CA THR A 34 32.07 -34.67 -9.92
C THR A 34 31.60 -33.40 -10.64
N VAL A 35 30.35 -33.01 -10.39
CA VAL A 35 29.84 -31.68 -10.77
C VAL A 35 30.49 -30.66 -9.84
N ASP A 36 31.47 -29.93 -10.36
CA ASP A 36 32.09 -28.81 -9.66
C ASP A 36 31.42 -27.49 -10.08
N ASP A 37 30.58 -26.96 -9.19
CA ASP A 37 29.90 -25.67 -9.39
C ASP A 37 30.78 -24.45 -9.03
N LEU A 38 32.01 -24.66 -8.53
CA LEU A 38 32.95 -23.60 -8.17
C LEU A 38 33.19 -22.56 -9.29
N PRO A 39 33.42 -22.93 -10.56
CA PRO A 39 33.61 -21.94 -11.63
C PRO A 39 32.38 -21.05 -11.83
N THR A 40 31.17 -21.60 -11.65
CA THR A 40 29.93 -20.85 -11.76
C THR A 40 29.78 -19.82 -10.65
N LEU A 41 30.16 -20.16 -9.42
CA LEU A 41 30.15 -19.21 -8.29
C LEU A 41 31.20 -18.11 -8.47
N LEU A 42 32.39 -18.44 -8.98
CA LEU A 42 33.43 -17.46 -9.28
C LEU A 42 33.03 -16.52 -10.43
N SER A 43 32.42 -17.04 -11.50
CA SER A 43 31.84 -16.26 -12.60
C SER A 43 30.60 -15.44 -12.20
N PHE A 44 29.97 -15.75 -11.06
CA PHE A 44 28.99 -14.85 -10.45
C PHE A 44 29.71 -13.71 -9.72
N LYS A 45 30.67 -14.02 -8.85
CA LYS A 45 31.45 -13.02 -8.10
C LYS A 45 32.16 -12.03 -9.03
N SER A 46 32.72 -12.46 -10.16
CA SER A 46 33.42 -11.57 -11.09
C SER A 46 32.51 -10.53 -11.78
N LEU A 47 31.19 -10.73 -11.75
CA LEU A 47 30.20 -9.79 -12.28
C LEU A 47 29.56 -8.91 -11.20
N ILE A 48 29.98 -9.07 -9.93
CA ILE A 48 29.66 -8.16 -8.84
C ILE A 48 30.73 -7.06 -8.77
N THR A 49 30.34 -5.84 -9.11
CA THR A 49 31.21 -4.66 -9.18
C THR A 49 31.39 -3.97 -7.83
N LYS A 50 30.44 -4.11 -6.90
CA LYS A 50 30.53 -3.60 -5.53
C LYS A 50 29.92 -4.57 -4.52
N ASP A 51 30.69 -4.88 -3.49
CA ASP A 51 30.28 -5.66 -2.31
C ASP A 51 30.63 -4.87 -1.04
N PRO A 52 29.81 -3.85 -0.67
CA PRO A 52 30.15 -2.93 0.41
C PRO A 52 30.12 -3.57 1.80
N LEU A 53 29.48 -4.73 1.94
CA LEU A 53 29.42 -5.50 3.20
C LEU A 53 30.48 -6.61 3.26
N GLY A 54 31.29 -6.78 2.20
CA GLY A 54 32.25 -7.88 2.09
C GLY A 54 31.59 -9.26 2.16
N ALA A 55 30.33 -9.40 1.76
CA ALA A 55 29.57 -10.62 1.93
C ALA A 55 30.09 -11.78 1.05
N LEU A 56 30.71 -11.45 -0.09
CA LEU A 56 31.39 -12.39 -0.99
C LEU A 56 32.89 -12.50 -0.69
N SER A 57 33.39 -11.95 0.43
CA SER A 57 34.79 -12.10 0.86
C SER A 57 35.18 -13.57 1.04
N SER A 58 34.28 -14.42 1.54
CA SER A 58 34.54 -15.86 1.71
C SER A 58 34.70 -16.61 0.39
N TRP A 59 34.24 -16.05 -0.73
CA TRP A 59 34.23 -16.69 -2.05
C TRP A 59 35.62 -16.58 -2.70
N THR A 60 36.61 -17.32 -2.17
CA THR A 60 38.02 -17.30 -2.59
C THR A 60 38.57 -18.71 -2.78
N ILE A 61 39.60 -18.83 -3.63
CA ILE A 61 40.22 -20.11 -4.04
C ILE A 61 41.26 -20.60 -3.00
N ASN A 62 41.44 -19.86 -1.88
CA ASN A 62 42.54 -20.06 -0.94
C ASN A 62 42.63 -21.52 -0.44
N SER A 63 43.81 -22.11 -0.62
CA SER A 63 44.06 -23.56 -0.57
C SER A 63 44.07 -24.19 0.84
N SER A 64 43.29 -23.64 1.77
CA SER A 64 43.27 -24.02 3.19
C SER A 64 41.94 -24.62 3.65
N SER A 65 41.11 -25.12 2.74
CA SER A 65 40.19 -26.22 3.08
C SER A 65 40.98 -27.53 3.08
N ASN A 66 41.67 -27.81 4.19
CA ASN A 66 42.45 -29.05 4.39
C ASN A 66 41.64 -30.28 3.95
N GLY A 67 42.00 -30.84 2.78
CA GLY A 67 41.51 -32.13 2.28
C GLY A 67 40.04 -32.22 1.81
N SER A 68 39.26 -31.12 1.71
CA SER A 68 37.85 -31.21 1.25
C SER A 68 37.61 -30.57 -0.13
N THR A 69 37.17 -31.38 -1.09
CA THR A 69 36.97 -31.05 -2.51
C THR A 69 35.83 -30.06 -2.80
N HIS A 70 35.10 -29.60 -1.77
CA HIS A 70 33.87 -28.82 -1.92
C HIS A 70 33.75 -27.68 -0.87
N GLY A 71 34.87 -27.06 -0.50
CA GLY A 71 34.92 -25.99 0.51
C GLY A 71 33.97 -24.80 0.24
N PHE A 72 33.60 -24.54 -1.01
CA PHE A 72 32.62 -23.51 -1.37
C PHE A 72 31.21 -23.75 -0.80
N CYS A 73 30.91 -24.98 -0.36
CA CYS A 73 29.63 -25.29 0.29
C CYS A 73 29.47 -24.67 1.69
N SER A 74 30.52 -24.07 2.27
CA SER A 74 30.45 -23.26 3.50
C SER A 74 30.58 -21.75 3.24
N TRP A 75 30.58 -21.29 1.99
CA TRP A 75 30.61 -19.87 1.67
C TRP A 75 29.30 -19.17 2.05
N THR A 76 29.40 -17.87 2.38
CA THR A 76 28.24 -17.02 2.70
C THR A 76 27.16 -17.13 1.62
N GLY A 77 25.95 -17.49 2.04
CA GLY A 77 24.79 -17.63 1.16
C GLY A 77 24.77 -18.87 0.27
N VAL A 78 25.83 -19.70 0.23
CA VAL A 78 25.88 -20.93 -0.59
C VAL A 78 25.35 -22.11 0.22
N LYS A 79 24.53 -22.96 -0.42
CA LYS A 79 24.08 -24.23 0.16
C LYS A 79 24.09 -25.34 -0.88
N CYS A 80 24.88 -26.37 -0.63
CA CYS A 80 25.01 -27.54 -1.48
C CYS A 80 24.04 -28.68 -1.13
N SER A 81 23.98 -29.69 -2.00
CA SER A 81 23.27 -30.94 -1.81
C SER A 81 23.97 -31.86 -0.81
N ARG A 82 23.17 -32.51 0.04
CA ARG A 82 23.63 -33.55 0.96
C ARG A 82 23.78 -34.93 0.30
N THR A 83 23.10 -35.15 -0.84
CA THR A 83 23.12 -36.43 -1.56
C THR A 83 24.03 -36.41 -2.79
N HIS A 84 24.53 -35.25 -3.18
CA HIS A 84 25.39 -35.06 -4.33
C HIS A 84 26.45 -34.02 -3.98
N LEU A 85 27.64 -34.49 -3.63
CA LEU A 85 28.77 -33.66 -3.24
C LEU A 85 29.11 -32.64 -4.35
N GLY A 86 29.45 -31.41 -3.96
CA GLY A 86 29.79 -30.31 -4.88
C GLY A 86 28.62 -29.57 -5.56
N SER A 87 27.40 -30.12 -5.56
CA SER A 87 26.30 -29.46 -6.28
C SER A 87 25.56 -28.40 -5.46
N VAL A 88 25.54 -27.16 -5.93
CA VAL A 88 24.84 -26.01 -5.35
C VAL A 88 23.32 -26.15 -5.55
N MET A 89 22.56 -25.90 -4.50
CA MET A 89 21.09 -26.01 -4.49
C MET A 89 20.39 -24.69 -4.13
N ALA A 90 21.00 -23.84 -3.32
CA ALA A 90 20.35 -22.62 -2.84
C ALA A 90 21.32 -21.48 -2.50
N PRO A 91 21.81 -20.72 -3.49
CA PRO A 91 22.33 -19.37 -3.29
C PRO A 91 21.23 -18.47 -2.73
N ARG A 92 21.49 -17.88 -1.56
CA ARG A 92 20.65 -16.85 -0.92
C ARG A 92 21.53 -15.69 -0.54
N LEU A 93 21.48 -14.64 -1.35
CA LEU A 93 22.31 -13.44 -1.26
C LEU A 93 21.44 -12.19 -1.08
N GLN A 94 20.31 -12.36 -0.39
CA GLN A 94 19.31 -11.32 -0.17
C GLN A 94 19.83 -10.19 0.74
N GLY A 95 19.53 -8.93 0.42
CA GLY A 95 19.80 -7.80 1.33
C GLY A 95 21.28 -7.41 1.48
N LEU A 96 22.18 -7.90 0.62
CA LEU A 96 23.63 -7.74 0.77
C LEU A 96 24.21 -6.47 0.12
N SER A 97 23.34 -5.62 -0.46
CA SER A 97 23.73 -4.40 -1.19
C SER A 97 24.70 -4.62 -2.35
N LEU A 98 24.72 -5.83 -2.92
CA LEU A 98 25.58 -6.19 -4.05
C LEU A 98 25.20 -5.37 -5.29
N SER A 99 26.18 -4.79 -5.97
CA SER A 99 26.00 -4.10 -7.26
C SER A 99 26.72 -4.86 -8.36
N GLY A 100 26.18 -4.88 -9.58
CA GLY A 100 26.68 -5.69 -10.69
C GLY A 100 25.55 -6.37 -11.46
N THR A 101 25.84 -7.41 -12.24
CA THR A 101 24.83 -8.09 -13.08
C THR A 101 24.56 -9.52 -12.64
N VAL A 102 23.37 -10.04 -12.95
CA VAL A 102 23.04 -11.46 -12.74
C VAL A 102 23.84 -12.30 -13.74
N SER A 103 24.73 -13.15 -13.25
CA SER A 103 25.63 -13.92 -14.12
C SER A 103 24.87 -14.97 -14.96
N PRO A 104 25.07 -15.02 -16.29
CA PRO A 104 24.44 -16.03 -17.15
C PRO A 104 24.92 -17.45 -16.81
N PHE A 105 26.11 -17.60 -16.23
CA PHE A 105 26.66 -18.88 -15.82
C PHE A 105 25.84 -19.56 -14.71
N LEU A 106 25.01 -18.83 -13.95
CA LEU A 106 24.07 -19.43 -13.00
C LEU A 106 23.13 -20.46 -13.65
N GLY A 107 22.88 -20.33 -14.96
CA GLY A 107 22.13 -21.32 -15.76
C GLY A 107 22.76 -22.72 -15.82
N ASN A 108 24.06 -22.85 -15.50
CA ASN A 108 24.77 -24.13 -15.49
C ASN A 108 24.49 -24.96 -14.21
N LEU A 109 23.89 -24.36 -13.17
CA LEU A 109 23.61 -25.01 -11.89
C LEU A 109 22.41 -25.97 -12.01
N SER A 110 22.62 -27.13 -12.66
CA SER A 110 21.58 -28.12 -12.98
C SER A 110 20.74 -28.62 -11.80
N ARG A 111 21.25 -28.51 -10.55
CA ARG A 111 20.57 -28.91 -9.31
C ARG A 111 20.03 -27.74 -8.47
N LEU A 112 20.11 -26.51 -8.97
CA LEU A 112 19.61 -25.30 -8.34
C LEU A 112 18.11 -25.42 -8.04
N ARG A 113 17.71 -25.25 -6.78
CA ARG A 113 16.30 -25.30 -6.32
C ARG A 113 15.78 -23.96 -5.82
N VAL A 114 16.66 -23.10 -5.31
CA VAL A 114 16.32 -21.75 -4.86
C VAL A 114 17.39 -20.81 -5.40
N LEU A 115 16.98 -19.69 -5.99
CA LEU A 115 17.86 -18.56 -6.25
C LEU A 115 17.19 -17.32 -5.65
N ASP A 116 17.79 -16.77 -4.60
CA ASP A 116 17.34 -15.51 -4.00
C ASP A 116 18.47 -14.48 -4.05
N LEU A 117 18.29 -13.47 -4.90
CA LEU A 117 19.17 -12.31 -5.09
C LEU A 117 18.44 -11.00 -4.74
N SER A 118 17.32 -11.09 -4.01
CA SER A 118 16.44 -9.94 -3.77
C SER A 118 17.05 -8.87 -2.86
N ASN A 119 16.53 -7.64 -2.95
CA ASN A 119 16.98 -6.51 -2.14
C ASN A 119 18.50 -6.23 -2.30
N ASN A 120 18.93 -6.05 -3.54
CA ASN A 120 20.30 -5.68 -3.91
C ASN A 120 20.27 -4.52 -4.93
N LYS A 121 21.39 -4.23 -5.57
CA LYS A 121 21.56 -3.20 -6.61
C LYS A 121 21.99 -3.83 -7.93
N LEU A 122 21.42 -5.00 -8.26
CA LEU A 122 21.74 -5.73 -9.48
C LEU A 122 21.05 -5.08 -10.68
N GLU A 123 21.78 -4.92 -11.77
CA GLU A 123 21.36 -4.26 -13.00
C GLU A 123 21.48 -5.17 -14.23
N GLY A 124 21.09 -4.65 -15.40
CA GLY A 124 21.09 -5.39 -16.66
C GLY A 124 19.89 -6.34 -16.78
N GLN A 125 19.96 -7.25 -17.76
CA GLN A 125 18.84 -8.14 -18.09
C GLN A 125 18.84 -9.43 -17.25
N ILE A 126 17.66 -10.02 -17.06
CA ILE A 126 17.53 -11.38 -16.53
C ILE A 126 18.13 -12.34 -17.57
N PRO A 127 19.16 -13.15 -17.25
CA PRO A 127 19.78 -14.03 -18.24
C PRO A 127 18.82 -15.14 -18.70
N PRO A 128 18.60 -15.33 -20.02
CA PRO A 128 17.76 -16.42 -20.53
C PRO A 128 18.25 -17.82 -20.12
N SER A 129 19.55 -17.97 -19.86
CA SER A 129 20.19 -19.21 -19.40
C SER A 129 19.66 -19.70 -18.05
N LEU A 130 19.04 -18.84 -17.23
CA LEU A 130 18.35 -19.28 -16.00
C LEU A 130 17.22 -20.29 -16.29
N GLY A 131 16.65 -20.28 -17.51
CA GLY A 131 15.70 -21.28 -17.98
C GLY A 131 16.23 -22.72 -18.03
N ASN A 132 17.55 -22.92 -18.00
CA ASN A 132 18.19 -24.24 -17.97
C ASN A 132 18.18 -24.88 -16.56
N CYS A 133 17.81 -24.12 -15.53
CA CYS A 133 17.74 -24.61 -14.15
C CYS A 133 16.46 -25.43 -13.89
N PHE A 134 16.26 -26.55 -14.59
CA PHE A 134 15.02 -27.36 -14.54
C PHE A 134 14.65 -27.92 -13.15
N ALA A 135 15.55 -27.83 -12.17
CA ALA A 135 15.30 -28.18 -10.76
C ALA A 135 14.74 -27.03 -9.91
N LEU A 136 14.68 -25.81 -10.46
CA LEU A 136 14.36 -24.58 -9.72
C LEU A 136 12.92 -24.60 -9.22
N ARG A 137 12.75 -24.31 -7.93
CA ARG A 137 11.47 -24.25 -7.23
C ARG A 137 11.11 -22.85 -6.74
N ARG A 138 12.10 -22.00 -6.49
CA ARG A 138 11.89 -20.60 -6.09
C ARG A 138 12.92 -19.71 -6.77
N LEU A 139 12.43 -18.67 -7.45
CA LEU A 139 13.24 -17.59 -7.99
C LEU A 139 12.77 -16.28 -7.38
N ASN A 140 13.69 -15.53 -6.79
CA ASN A 140 13.43 -14.20 -6.26
C ASN A 140 14.54 -13.24 -6.68
N LEU A 141 14.21 -12.31 -7.58
CA LEU A 141 15.07 -11.23 -8.07
C LEU A 141 14.51 -9.85 -7.69
N SER A 142 13.51 -9.82 -6.81
CA SER A 142 12.75 -8.60 -6.46
C SER A 142 13.62 -7.54 -5.79
N MET A 143 13.25 -6.26 -5.86
CA MET A 143 13.99 -5.13 -5.27
C MET A 143 15.44 -5.07 -5.79
N ASN A 144 15.57 -4.80 -7.08
CA ASN A 144 16.83 -4.59 -7.80
C ASN A 144 16.62 -3.50 -8.87
N SER A 145 17.57 -3.35 -9.80
CA SER A 145 17.50 -2.43 -10.95
C SER A 145 17.56 -3.19 -12.28
N LEU A 146 17.02 -4.41 -12.32
CA LEU A 146 17.01 -5.25 -13.52
C LEU A 146 16.08 -4.68 -14.58
N SER A 147 16.45 -4.82 -15.85
CA SER A 147 15.77 -4.20 -16.99
C SER A 147 15.57 -5.16 -18.17
N GLY A 148 14.90 -4.69 -19.23
CA GLY A 148 14.61 -5.51 -20.41
C GLY A 148 13.41 -6.45 -20.19
N ALA A 149 13.18 -7.37 -21.14
CA ALA A 149 12.01 -8.25 -21.12
C ALA A 149 12.20 -9.49 -20.25
N ILE A 150 11.10 -10.06 -19.77
CA ILE A 150 11.06 -11.39 -19.13
C ILE A 150 11.48 -12.44 -20.18
N PRO A 151 12.57 -13.22 -19.99
CA PRO A 151 13.01 -14.16 -21.02
C PRO A 151 12.01 -15.31 -21.22
N PRO A 152 11.60 -15.63 -22.46
CA PRO A 152 10.70 -16.77 -22.72
C PRO A 152 11.24 -18.11 -22.23
N ALA A 153 12.56 -18.29 -22.17
CA ALA A 153 13.23 -19.47 -21.64
C ALA A 153 12.86 -19.78 -20.17
N MET A 154 12.37 -18.80 -19.41
CA MET A 154 11.91 -19.01 -18.03
C MET A 154 10.66 -19.90 -17.93
N GLY A 155 9.92 -20.09 -19.04
CA GLY A 155 8.82 -21.06 -19.12
C GLY A 155 9.27 -22.53 -18.97
N ASN A 156 10.54 -22.83 -19.24
CA ASN A 156 11.10 -24.18 -19.10
C ASN A 156 11.19 -24.67 -17.64
N LEU A 157 10.95 -23.79 -16.66
CA LEU A 157 11.09 -24.05 -15.23
C LEU A 157 9.87 -24.81 -14.66
N SER A 158 9.56 -25.98 -15.21
CA SER A 158 8.36 -26.78 -14.92
C SER A 158 8.14 -27.16 -13.44
N LYS A 159 9.17 -27.03 -12.59
CA LYS A 159 9.12 -27.31 -11.13
C LYS A 159 9.01 -26.04 -10.26
N LEU A 160 8.85 -24.87 -10.88
CA LEU A 160 8.86 -23.56 -10.21
C LEU A 160 7.57 -23.33 -9.43
N LEU A 161 7.68 -23.29 -8.10
CA LEU A 161 6.56 -23.05 -7.18
C LEU A 161 6.34 -21.56 -6.92
N ALA A 162 7.39 -20.73 -7.01
CA ALA A 162 7.31 -19.29 -6.78
C ALA A 162 8.28 -18.51 -7.66
N MET A 163 7.78 -17.46 -8.32
CA MET A 163 8.56 -16.44 -9.02
C MET A 163 8.23 -15.04 -8.48
N GLY A 164 9.27 -14.32 -8.06
CA GLY A 164 9.20 -12.90 -7.72
C GLY A 164 10.27 -12.11 -8.47
N ILE A 165 9.85 -11.11 -9.25
CA ILE A 165 10.72 -10.14 -9.94
C ILE A 165 10.28 -8.69 -9.70
N SER A 166 9.52 -8.47 -8.63
CA SER A 166 8.86 -7.20 -8.32
C SER A 166 9.84 -6.08 -7.93
N ILE A 167 9.50 -4.81 -8.13
CA ILE A 167 10.34 -3.65 -7.83
C ILE A 167 11.66 -3.76 -8.62
N ASN A 168 11.53 -3.61 -9.93
CA ASN A 168 12.60 -3.59 -10.94
C ASN A 168 12.17 -2.66 -12.09
N ASN A 169 12.96 -2.63 -13.18
CA ASN A 169 12.67 -1.87 -14.39
C ASN A 169 12.39 -2.81 -15.61
N ILE A 170 11.77 -3.97 -15.35
CA ILE A 170 11.43 -4.98 -16.37
C ILE A 170 10.33 -4.45 -17.29
N SER A 171 10.48 -4.68 -18.59
CA SER A 171 9.55 -4.22 -19.64
C SER A 171 9.03 -5.39 -20.48
N GLY A 172 8.37 -5.07 -21.61
CA GLY A 172 7.81 -6.09 -22.51
C GLY A 172 6.48 -6.67 -22.01
N THR A 173 6.11 -7.82 -22.57
CA THR A 173 4.87 -8.56 -22.24
C THR A 173 5.21 -9.84 -21.46
N ILE A 174 4.20 -10.48 -20.87
CA ILE A 174 4.36 -11.78 -20.21
C ILE A 174 4.47 -12.88 -21.29
N PRO A 175 5.56 -13.67 -21.37
CA PRO A 175 5.77 -14.64 -22.44
C PRO A 175 4.73 -15.78 -22.46
N LEU A 176 4.31 -16.23 -23.64
CA LEU A 176 3.37 -17.35 -23.80
C LEU A 176 3.86 -18.66 -23.17
N SER A 177 5.18 -18.90 -23.14
CA SER A 177 5.80 -20.06 -22.51
C SER A 177 5.57 -20.17 -20.99
N PHE A 178 5.07 -19.12 -20.34
CA PHE A 178 4.68 -19.20 -18.93
C PHE A 178 3.37 -20.01 -18.73
N ALA A 179 2.64 -20.33 -19.80
CA ALA A 179 1.51 -21.26 -19.75
C ALA A 179 1.93 -22.68 -19.29
N ASP A 180 3.19 -23.06 -19.48
CA ASP A 180 3.73 -24.38 -19.11
C ASP A 180 4.13 -24.48 -17.63
N LEU A 181 4.10 -23.38 -16.87
CA LEU A 181 4.50 -23.31 -15.45
C LEU A 181 3.41 -23.84 -14.50
N ALA A 182 2.82 -25.00 -14.81
CA ALA A 182 1.66 -25.56 -14.13
C ALA A 182 1.82 -25.81 -12.60
N THR A 183 3.06 -25.80 -12.09
CA THR A 183 3.36 -25.96 -10.64
C THR A 183 3.43 -24.63 -9.87
N VAL A 184 3.29 -23.48 -10.53
CA VAL A 184 3.47 -22.17 -9.89
C VAL A 184 2.32 -21.82 -8.95
N THR A 185 2.68 -21.51 -7.70
CA THR A 185 1.75 -21.12 -6.63
C THR A 185 1.79 -19.62 -6.33
N VAL A 186 2.92 -18.97 -6.63
CA VAL A 186 3.12 -17.53 -6.41
C VAL A 186 3.78 -16.94 -7.66
N LEU A 187 3.13 -15.96 -8.27
CA LEU A 187 3.68 -15.15 -9.36
C LEU A 187 3.55 -13.67 -9.01
N SER A 188 4.68 -12.97 -8.86
CA SER A 188 4.73 -11.55 -8.53
C SER A 188 5.68 -10.80 -9.47
N ILE A 189 5.14 -9.82 -10.19
CA ILE A 189 5.83 -8.93 -11.14
C ILE A 189 5.59 -7.45 -10.82
N THR A 190 5.14 -7.15 -9.60
CA THR A 190 4.64 -5.85 -9.16
C THR A 190 5.70 -4.74 -9.24
N SER A 191 5.30 -3.50 -9.53
CA SER A 191 6.19 -2.32 -9.63
C SER A 191 7.29 -2.55 -10.69
N ASN A 192 6.87 -2.58 -11.96
CA ASN A 192 7.69 -2.75 -13.16
C ASN A 192 7.09 -1.94 -14.34
N SER A 193 7.65 -2.10 -15.54
CA SER A 193 7.20 -1.50 -16.81
C SER A 193 6.58 -2.53 -17.78
N VAL A 194 6.00 -3.62 -17.26
CA VAL A 194 5.34 -4.66 -18.08
C VAL A 194 4.05 -4.08 -18.68
N HIS A 195 3.81 -4.37 -19.95
CA HIS A 195 2.68 -3.83 -20.72
C HIS A 195 1.95 -4.91 -21.54
N GLY A 196 0.91 -4.48 -22.26
CA GLY A 196 0.03 -5.36 -23.01
C GLY A 196 -1.07 -6.00 -22.16
N PRO A 197 -1.90 -6.87 -22.75
CA PRO A 197 -3.03 -7.46 -22.04
C PRO A 197 -2.61 -8.52 -21.02
N ILE A 198 -3.40 -8.68 -19.97
CA ILE A 198 -3.33 -9.85 -19.08
C ILE A 198 -3.62 -11.10 -19.93
N PRO A 199 -2.67 -12.04 -20.09
CA PRO A 199 -2.88 -13.16 -20.99
C PRO A 199 -3.96 -14.15 -20.50
N PRO A 200 -4.95 -14.53 -21.33
CA PRO A 200 -6.02 -15.44 -20.89
C PRO A 200 -5.53 -16.82 -20.43
N TRP A 201 -4.37 -17.28 -20.89
CA TRP A 201 -3.77 -18.56 -20.48
C TRP A 201 -3.33 -18.59 -19.02
N LEU A 202 -3.21 -17.44 -18.32
CA LEU A 202 -2.97 -17.39 -16.88
C LEU A 202 -4.02 -18.19 -16.09
N GLY A 203 -5.27 -18.23 -16.58
CA GLY A 203 -6.35 -19.02 -16.00
C GLY A 203 -6.13 -20.53 -16.01
N ASN A 204 -5.13 -21.05 -16.74
CA ASN A 204 -4.77 -22.47 -16.73
C ASN A 204 -3.77 -22.84 -15.63
N LEU A 205 -3.17 -21.85 -14.94
CA LEU A 205 -2.20 -22.07 -13.87
C LEU A 205 -2.90 -22.34 -12.52
N THR A 206 -3.72 -23.39 -12.47
CA THR A 206 -4.68 -23.68 -11.38
C THR A 206 -4.05 -23.94 -9.99
N ALA A 207 -2.73 -24.11 -9.92
CA ALA A 207 -1.97 -24.16 -8.68
C ALA A 207 -1.74 -22.78 -8.03
N LEU A 208 -2.01 -21.67 -8.74
CA LEU A 208 -1.83 -20.31 -8.25
C LEU A 208 -2.66 -20.02 -7.00
N LYS A 209 -1.98 -19.53 -5.97
CA LYS A 209 -2.55 -18.99 -4.73
C LYS A 209 -2.37 -17.48 -4.61
N ARG A 210 -1.31 -16.94 -5.21
CA ARG A 210 -0.97 -15.51 -5.19
C ARG A 210 -0.56 -15.02 -6.57
N LEU A 211 -1.33 -14.08 -7.11
CA LEU A 211 -1.08 -13.40 -8.38
C LEU A 211 -0.99 -11.89 -8.14
N SER A 212 0.16 -11.30 -8.43
CA SER A 212 0.44 -9.89 -8.15
C SER A 212 1.09 -9.23 -9.36
N MET A 213 0.33 -8.40 -10.07
CA MET A 213 0.78 -7.64 -11.24
C MET A 213 0.56 -6.13 -11.07
N ALA A 214 0.30 -5.68 -9.85
CA ALA A 214 0.07 -4.27 -9.57
C ALA A 214 1.26 -3.36 -9.94
N GLU A 215 1.02 -2.08 -10.17
CA GLU A 215 2.03 -1.07 -10.54
C GLU A 215 2.80 -1.47 -11.81
N ASN A 216 2.10 -1.54 -12.92
CA ASN A 216 2.62 -1.82 -14.26
C ASN A 216 1.85 -1.00 -15.31
N MET A 217 2.08 -1.25 -16.60
CA MET A 217 1.39 -0.61 -17.74
C MET A 217 0.47 -1.61 -18.48
N MET A 218 -0.09 -2.59 -17.78
CA MET A 218 -0.95 -3.62 -18.40
C MET A 218 -2.27 -2.99 -18.86
N SER A 219 -2.77 -3.38 -20.03
CA SER A 219 -3.92 -2.75 -20.69
C SER A 219 -4.99 -3.76 -21.10
N GLY A 220 -6.07 -3.29 -21.73
CA GLY A 220 -7.18 -4.15 -22.14
C GLY A 220 -8.06 -4.60 -20.97
N HIS A 221 -8.71 -5.76 -21.10
CA HIS A 221 -9.74 -6.22 -20.18
C HIS A 221 -9.23 -7.29 -19.21
N VAL A 222 -9.85 -7.39 -18.03
CA VAL A 222 -9.61 -8.49 -17.09
C VAL A 222 -10.16 -9.80 -17.70
N PRO A 223 -9.35 -10.85 -17.94
CA PRO A 223 -9.83 -12.05 -18.62
C PRO A 223 -10.80 -12.86 -17.73
N PRO A 224 -11.95 -13.31 -18.25
CA PRO A 224 -12.88 -14.15 -17.49
C PRO A 224 -12.26 -15.52 -17.15
N THR A 225 -11.22 -15.96 -17.86
CA THR A 225 -10.50 -17.20 -17.57
C THR A 225 -9.80 -17.23 -16.21
N LEU A 226 -9.58 -16.07 -15.57
CA LEU A 226 -9.04 -16.01 -14.21
C LEU A 226 -9.96 -16.68 -13.17
N SER A 227 -11.27 -16.81 -13.43
CA SER A 227 -12.20 -17.54 -12.54
C SER A 227 -11.90 -19.03 -12.40
N LYS A 228 -11.10 -19.61 -13.30
CA LYS A 228 -10.61 -21.00 -13.21
C LYS A 228 -9.56 -21.20 -12.11
N LEU A 229 -9.00 -20.14 -11.55
CA LEU A 229 -7.97 -20.19 -10.51
C LEU A 229 -8.60 -20.44 -9.13
N ILE A 230 -9.22 -21.61 -8.96
CA ILE A 230 -10.02 -21.97 -7.78
C ILE A 230 -9.23 -21.94 -6.45
N ASN A 231 -7.90 -21.96 -6.49
CA ASN A 231 -7.02 -21.88 -5.31
C ASN A 231 -6.50 -20.46 -5.01
N LEU A 232 -6.92 -19.45 -5.78
CA LEU A 232 -6.37 -18.10 -5.71
C LEU A 232 -6.89 -17.35 -4.48
N GLN A 233 -5.99 -17.07 -3.55
CA GLN A 233 -6.27 -16.35 -2.30
C GLN A 233 -5.97 -14.85 -2.43
N TYR A 234 -4.95 -14.49 -3.21
CA TYR A 234 -4.49 -13.11 -3.34
C TYR A 234 -4.41 -12.72 -4.82
N LEU A 235 -5.25 -11.77 -5.23
CA LEU A 235 -5.26 -11.17 -6.56
C LEU A 235 -5.10 -9.65 -6.47
N THR A 236 -4.02 -9.13 -7.06
CA THR A 236 -3.92 -7.68 -7.30
C THR A 236 -3.43 -7.34 -8.71
N LEU A 237 -4.19 -6.43 -9.33
CA LEU A 237 -3.96 -5.85 -10.64
C LEU A 237 -4.00 -4.30 -10.57
N ALA A 238 -3.86 -3.74 -9.36
CA ALA A 238 -4.01 -2.32 -9.10
C ALA A 238 -2.91 -1.48 -9.77
N VAL A 239 -3.17 -0.20 -10.06
CA VAL A 239 -2.21 0.73 -10.70
C VAL A 239 -1.74 0.17 -12.05
N ASN A 240 -2.67 0.10 -13.00
CA ASN A 240 -2.47 -0.34 -14.37
C ASN A 240 -3.39 0.45 -15.33
N ASN A 241 -3.42 0.09 -16.61
CA ASN A 241 -4.23 0.71 -17.66
C ASN A 241 -5.41 -0.18 -18.08
N LEU A 242 -5.91 -1.05 -17.19
CA LEU A 242 -7.01 -1.97 -17.49
C LEU A 242 -8.34 -1.23 -17.62
N GLN A 243 -9.23 -1.72 -18.48
CA GLN A 243 -10.49 -1.04 -18.84
C GLN A 243 -11.67 -2.01 -18.93
N GLY A 244 -12.88 -1.43 -18.96
CA GLY A 244 -14.14 -2.16 -19.10
C GLY A 244 -14.58 -2.88 -17.81
N LEU A 245 -15.43 -3.88 -17.95
CA LEU A 245 -16.03 -4.57 -16.81
C LEU A 245 -15.06 -5.59 -16.18
N ILE A 246 -15.12 -5.76 -14.86
CA ILE A 246 -14.67 -7.00 -14.23
C ILE A 246 -15.69 -8.09 -14.60
N PRO A 247 -15.29 -9.23 -15.19
CA PRO A 247 -16.24 -10.28 -15.54
C PRO A 247 -16.93 -10.82 -14.27
N PRO A 248 -18.28 -10.86 -14.20
CA PRO A 248 -19.00 -11.20 -12.97
C PRO A 248 -18.58 -12.53 -12.31
N VAL A 249 -18.13 -13.50 -13.12
CA VAL A 249 -17.61 -14.80 -12.67
C VAL A 249 -16.38 -14.73 -11.78
N LEU A 250 -15.59 -13.64 -11.79
CA LEU A 250 -14.48 -13.44 -10.85
C LEU A 250 -14.98 -13.16 -9.43
N PHE A 251 -16.17 -12.59 -9.26
CA PHE A 251 -16.76 -12.40 -7.95
C PHE A 251 -17.31 -13.70 -7.34
N ASN A 252 -17.24 -14.84 -8.03
CA ASN A 252 -17.64 -16.16 -7.49
C ASN A 252 -16.43 -17.01 -7.03
N MET A 253 -15.25 -16.39 -6.88
CA MET A 253 -14.03 -17.06 -6.45
C MET A 253 -13.94 -17.07 -4.93
N SER A 254 -14.68 -17.96 -4.28
CA SER A 254 -14.82 -18.03 -2.81
C SER A 254 -13.52 -18.27 -2.04
N SER A 255 -12.43 -18.65 -2.70
CA SER A 255 -11.08 -18.76 -2.13
C SER A 255 -10.35 -17.43 -1.96
N LEU A 256 -10.84 -16.32 -2.54
CA LEU A 256 -10.19 -15.01 -2.44
C LEU A 256 -10.28 -14.42 -1.02
N GLU A 257 -9.11 -14.09 -0.49
CA GLU A 257 -8.90 -13.38 0.78
C GLU A 257 -8.51 -11.91 0.54
N TYR A 258 -7.86 -11.60 -0.58
CA TYR A 258 -7.41 -10.26 -0.95
C TYR A 258 -7.70 -9.98 -2.43
N LEU A 259 -8.49 -8.94 -2.69
CA LEU A 259 -8.91 -8.56 -4.04
C LEU A 259 -8.74 -7.05 -4.26
N ASN A 260 -7.80 -6.68 -5.14
CA ASN A 260 -7.48 -5.27 -5.39
C ASN A 260 -7.26 -4.94 -6.88
N PHE A 261 -8.19 -4.15 -7.44
CA PHE A 261 -8.19 -3.65 -8.82
C PHE A 261 -8.03 -2.12 -8.92
N GLY A 262 -7.70 -1.43 -7.82
CA GLY A 262 -7.72 0.04 -7.78
C GLY A 262 -6.73 0.74 -8.72
N SER A 263 -6.92 2.03 -9.01
CA SER A 263 -6.14 2.81 -9.99
C SER A 263 -6.08 2.13 -11.37
N ASN A 264 -7.23 2.02 -12.01
CA ASN A 264 -7.40 1.52 -13.37
C ASN A 264 -8.52 2.34 -14.07
N GLN A 265 -9.00 1.88 -15.22
CA GLN A 265 -10.12 2.46 -15.97
C GLN A 265 -11.34 1.52 -16.01
N LEU A 266 -11.48 0.63 -15.02
CA LEU A 266 -12.54 -0.35 -14.93
C LEU A 266 -13.88 0.32 -14.60
N SER A 267 -14.99 -0.28 -15.06
CA SER A 267 -16.33 0.30 -14.98
C SER A 267 -17.41 -0.73 -14.66
N GLY A 268 -18.65 -0.25 -14.52
CA GLY A 268 -19.83 -1.05 -14.20
C GLY A 268 -20.13 -1.08 -12.70
N SER A 269 -21.10 -1.90 -12.30
CA SER A 269 -21.53 -2.03 -10.91
C SER A 269 -20.96 -3.27 -10.22
N LEU A 270 -20.94 -3.23 -8.88
CA LEU A 270 -20.61 -4.39 -8.07
C LEU A 270 -21.85 -5.32 -7.95
N PRO A 271 -21.68 -6.66 -7.94
CA PRO A 271 -22.80 -7.57 -7.72
C PRO A 271 -23.46 -7.33 -6.36
N GLN A 272 -24.80 -7.31 -6.32
CA GLN A 272 -25.52 -7.07 -5.06
C GLN A 272 -25.28 -8.15 -4.01
N ASP A 273 -24.99 -9.38 -4.45
CA ASP A 273 -24.68 -10.53 -3.59
C ASP A 273 -23.18 -10.77 -3.37
N ILE A 274 -22.30 -9.81 -3.71
CA ILE A 274 -20.84 -9.96 -3.65
C ILE A 274 -20.32 -10.57 -2.33
N GLY A 275 -20.94 -10.26 -1.19
CA GLY A 275 -20.49 -10.80 0.10
C GLY A 275 -20.92 -12.24 0.41
N SER A 276 -21.91 -12.80 -0.28
CA SER A 276 -22.17 -14.25 -0.24
C SER A 276 -21.30 -15.02 -1.24
N MET A 277 -20.90 -14.36 -2.34
CA MET A 277 -20.06 -14.95 -3.38
C MET A 277 -18.55 -14.95 -3.02
N LEU A 278 -18.09 -13.96 -2.24
CA LEU A 278 -16.71 -13.81 -1.75
C LEU A 278 -16.62 -13.81 -0.20
N PRO A 279 -17.04 -14.88 0.49
CA PRO A 279 -17.21 -14.90 1.95
C PRO A 279 -15.90 -14.82 2.76
N ASN A 280 -14.75 -15.10 2.13
CA ASN A 280 -13.44 -15.15 2.79
C ASN A 280 -12.61 -13.85 2.65
N LEU A 281 -13.17 -12.79 2.05
CA LEU A 281 -12.41 -11.55 1.84
C LEU A 281 -12.04 -10.85 3.16
N THR A 282 -10.78 -10.46 3.23
CA THR A 282 -10.23 -9.56 4.25
C THR A 282 -10.00 -8.15 3.67
N VAL A 283 -9.67 -8.05 2.38
CA VAL A 283 -9.41 -6.78 1.69
C VAL A 283 -10.17 -6.73 0.37
N PHE A 284 -11.06 -5.74 0.24
CA PHE A 284 -11.75 -5.42 -1.00
C PHE A 284 -11.45 -3.98 -1.45
N SER A 285 -10.86 -3.84 -2.64
CA SER A 285 -10.30 -2.58 -3.11
C SER A 285 -10.51 -2.36 -4.61
N VAL A 286 -11.24 -1.29 -4.96
CA VAL A 286 -11.52 -0.87 -6.35
C VAL A 286 -11.34 0.64 -6.56
N PHE A 287 -10.63 1.31 -5.66
CA PHE A 287 -10.41 2.77 -5.67
C PHE A 287 -9.88 3.33 -7.01
N TYR A 288 -10.05 4.63 -7.30
CA TYR A 288 -9.63 5.30 -8.54
C TYR A 288 -9.94 4.48 -9.81
N ASN A 289 -11.24 4.34 -10.10
CA ASN A 289 -11.80 3.66 -11.26
C ASN A 289 -13.08 4.41 -11.73
N LYS A 290 -13.95 3.73 -12.49
CA LYS A 290 -15.21 4.25 -13.02
C LYS A 290 -16.39 3.35 -12.58
N PHE A 291 -16.31 2.72 -11.39
CA PHE A 291 -17.41 1.91 -10.86
C PHE A 291 -18.61 2.77 -10.49
N GLU A 292 -19.81 2.25 -10.70
CA GLU A 292 -21.07 2.98 -10.54
C GLU A 292 -22.16 2.14 -9.83
N GLY A 293 -23.30 2.76 -9.55
CA GLY A 293 -24.39 2.12 -8.81
C GLY A 293 -24.19 2.18 -7.29
N GLN A 294 -24.96 1.39 -6.55
CA GLN A 294 -24.92 1.38 -5.08
C GLN A 294 -23.79 0.50 -4.54
N ILE A 295 -23.27 0.85 -3.36
CA ILE A 295 -22.41 -0.05 -2.57
C ILE A 295 -23.28 -1.24 -2.11
N PRO A 296 -22.95 -2.50 -2.47
CA PRO A 296 -23.77 -3.64 -2.08
C PRO A 296 -23.83 -3.81 -0.56
N ALA A 297 -25.04 -3.87 -0.02
CA ALA A 297 -25.23 -4.12 1.41
C ALA A 297 -24.64 -5.48 1.84
N SER A 298 -24.63 -6.49 0.94
CA SER A 298 -24.07 -7.81 1.24
C SER A 298 -22.59 -7.81 1.64
N LEU A 299 -21.83 -6.74 1.39
CA LEU A 299 -20.47 -6.59 1.95
C LEU A 299 -20.46 -6.73 3.49
N SER A 300 -21.57 -6.40 4.18
CA SER A 300 -21.76 -6.65 5.61
C SER A 300 -21.81 -8.13 6.00
N ASN A 301 -21.98 -9.04 5.04
CA ASN A 301 -22.09 -10.48 5.31
C ASN A 301 -20.72 -11.17 5.35
N ILE A 302 -19.67 -10.48 4.88
CA ILE A 302 -18.29 -10.98 4.91
C ILE A 302 -17.75 -10.80 6.33
N SER A 303 -17.70 -11.89 7.09
CA SER A 303 -17.33 -11.87 8.52
C SER A 303 -15.88 -11.45 8.76
N GLY A 304 -14.96 -11.78 7.85
CA GLY A 304 -13.54 -11.47 7.95
C GLY A 304 -13.11 -10.12 7.34
N LEU A 305 -14.03 -9.28 6.87
CA LEU A 305 -13.68 -8.09 6.09
C LEU A 305 -13.03 -7.01 6.97
N GLU A 306 -11.78 -6.68 6.66
CA GLU A 306 -10.97 -5.69 7.38
C GLU A 306 -10.87 -4.36 6.64
N LEU A 307 -10.73 -4.37 5.31
CA LEU A 307 -10.51 -3.16 4.50
C LEU A 307 -11.52 -3.05 3.36
N ILE A 308 -12.27 -1.94 3.34
CA ILE A 308 -13.14 -1.53 2.23
C ILE A 308 -12.57 -0.24 1.63
N VAL A 309 -12.10 -0.31 0.38
CA VAL A 309 -11.41 0.81 -0.29
C VAL A 309 -12.04 1.08 -1.67
N LEU A 310 -13.06 1.93 -1.69
CA LEU A 310 -13.90 2.24 -2.86
C LEU A 310 -13.71 3.66 -3.40
N HIS A 311 -12.85 4.47 -2.76
CA HIS A 311 -12.74 5.91 -3.05
C HIS A 311 -12.31 6.24 -4.49
N GLY A 312 -12.76 7.37 -5.04
CA GLY A 312 -12.43 7.75 -6.42
C GLY A 312 -13.18 6.92 -7.46
N ASN A 313 -14.51 6.91 -7.36
CA ASN A 313 -15.42 6.18 -8.25
C ASN A 313 -16.70 7.01 -8.46
N ARG A 314 -17.78 6.38 -8.94
CA ARG A 314 -19.10 6.98 -9.16
C ARG A 314 -20.18 6.20 -8.41
N PHE A 315 -19.85 5.65 -7.23
CA PHE A 315 -20.84 5.00 -6.38
C PHE A 315 -21.87 6.02 -5.90
N ARG A 316 -23.16 5.64 -5.93
CA ARG A 316 -24.33 6.48 -5.72
C ARG A 316 -25.25 5.93 -4.64
N GLY A 317 -26.10 6.79 -4.10
CA GLY A 317 -27.07 6.40 -3.08
C GLY A 317 -26.44 6.26 -1.69
N GLN A 318 -27.11 5.53 -0.81
CA GLN A 318 -26.75 5.47 0.61
C GLN A 318 -25.61 4.50 0.90
N ILE A 319 -24.84 4.80 1.94
CA ILE A 319 -23.90 3.83 2.55
C ILE A 319 -24.73 2.79 3.32
N PRO A 320 -24.51 1.47 3.14
CA PRO A 320 -25.27 0.46 3.86
C PRO A 320 -25.18 0.63 5.39
N SER A 321 -26.34 0.77 6.04
CA SER A 321 -26.42 1.08 7.48
C SER A 321 -25.78 0.02 8.37
N ASN A 322 -25.67 -1.23 7.90
CA ASN A 322 -25.07 -2.35 8.60
C ASN A 322 -23.62 -2.68 8.19
N ILE A 323 -22.93 -1.81 7.44
CA ILE A 323 -21.61 -2.11 6.87
C ILE A 323 -20.55 -2.49 7.92
N GLY A 324 -20.65 -1.98 9.15
CA GLY A 324 -19.75 -2.32 10.26
C GLY A 324 -20.21 -3.46 11.17
N GLN A 325 -21.32 -4.16 10.85
CA GLN A 325 -22.01 -5.08 11.77
C GLN A 325 -21.11 -6.19 12.34
N ASN A 326 -20.15 -6.72 11.56
CA ASN A 326 -19.24 -7.80 11.99
C ASN A 326 -18.09 -7.33 12.90
N GLY A 327 -17.92 -6.02 13.12
CA GLY A 327 -16.90 -5.47 14.01
C GLY A 327 -15.43 -5.62 13.55
N CYS A 328 -15.19 -6.17 12.36
CA CYS A 328 -13.85 -6.50 11.88
C CYS A 328 -13.14 -5.37 11.08
N LEU A 329 -13.86 -4.33 10.64
CA LEU A 329 -13.27 -3.27 9.81
C LEU A 329 -12.17 -2.50 10.54
N ILE A 330 -11.07 -2.30 9.82
CA ILE A 330 -9.91 -1.48 10.17
C ILE A 330 -9.93 -0.18 9.35
N ALA A 331 -10.31 -0.23 8.07
CA ALA A 331 -10.42 0.95 7.24
C ALA A 331 -11.66 0.92 6.35
N PHE A 332 -12.38 2.04 6.34
CA PHE A 332 -13.54 2.28 5.50
C PHE A 332 -13.31 3.58 4.72
N ALA A 333 -13.00 3.46 3.42
CA ALA A 333 -12.63 4.58 2.56
C ALA A 333 -13.51 4.61 1.30
N VAL A 334 -14.55 5.44 1.34
CA VAL A 334 -15.59 5.60 0.30
C VAL A 334 -15.70 7.05 -0.21
N GLY A 335 -14.74 7.91 0.13
CA GLY A 335 -14.66 9.28 -0.38
C GLY A 335 -14.54 9.39 -1.91
N ASP A 336 -14.66 10.58 -2.48
CA ASP A 336 -14.53 10.85 -3.91
C ASP A 336 -15.48 9.96 -4.74
N ASN A 337 -16.77 10.14 -4.49
CA ASN A 337 -17.91 9.40 -5.05
C ASN A 337 -19.17 10.30 -5.06
N GLU A 338 -20.34 9.74 -5.38
CA GLU A 338 -21.64 10.42 -5.42
C GLU A 338 -22.60 9.90 -4.31
N LEU A 339 -22.05 9.49 -3.17
CA LEU A 339 -22.81 8.89 -2.07
C LEU A 339 -23.59 9.95 -1.28
N GLN A 340 -24.71 9.55 -0.71
CA GLN A 340 -25.66 10.42 -0.04
C GLN A 340 -25.98 9.93 1.37
N ALA A 341 -26.05 10.86 2.30
CA ALA A 341 -26.76 10.72 3.57
C ALA A 341 -27.53 12.02 3.75
N THR A 342 -28.86 11.96 3.82
CA THR A 342 -29.76 13.11 3.76
C THR A 342 -30.60 13.22 5.03
N GLU A 343 -31.13 12.09 5.49
CA GLU A 343 -31.88 11.99 6.74
C GLU A 343 -31.03 11.41 7.88
N SER A 344 -31.48 11.57 9.12
CA SER A 344 -30.75 11.05 10.30
C SER A 344 -30.53 9.54 10.28
N ARG A 345 -31.36 8.76 9.58
CA ARG A 345 -31.24 7.29 9.44
C ARG A 345 -30.16 6.89 8.44
N ASP A 346 -29.90 7.73 7.44
CA ASP A 346 -28.89 7.46 6.42
C ASP A 346 -27.48 7.43 7.02
N TRP A 347 -27.31 8.03 8.20
CA TRP A 347 -26.09 8.01 9.00
C TRP A 347 -25.96 6.80 9.94
N ASP A 348 -26.92 5.85 9.96
CA ASP A 348 -26.87 4.66 10.83
C ASP A 348 -25.65 3.75 10.54
N PHE A 349 -24.99 3.91 9.38
CA PHE A 349 -23.69 3.28 9.12
C PHE A 349 -22.61 3.69 10.12
N LEU A 350 -22.66 4.89 10.69
CA LEU A 350 -21.76 5.29 11.78
C LEU A 350 -22.02 4.49 13.06
N THR A 351 -23.29 4.15 13.33
CA THR A 351 -23.68 3.30 14.45
C THR A 351 -23.17 1.86 14.26
N SER A 352 -23.19 1.31 13.04
CA SER A 352 -22.57 -0.01 12.80
C SER A 352 -21.04 0.05 12.77
N LEU A 353 -20.42 1.11 12.26
CA LEU A 353 -18.96 1.32 12.34
C LEU A 353 -18.46 1.47 13.79
N ALA A 354 -19.30 1.91 14.74
CA ALA A 354 -18.96 1.93 16.16
C ALA A 354 -18.69 0.52 16.74
N ASN A 355 -19.25 -0.54 16.13
CA ASN A 355 -18.94 -1.93 16.52
C ASN A 355 -17.51 -2.36 16.12
N CYS A 356 -16.86 -1.63 15.20
CA CYS A 356 -15.55 -1.98 14.67
C CYS A 356 -14.42 -1.50 15.59
N SER A 357 -14.14 -2.28 16.65
CA SER A 357 -13.13 -1.96 17.67
C SER A 357 -11.70 -1.76 17.12
N ARG A 358 -11.38 -2.27 15.92
CA ARG A 358 -10.09 -2.10 15.22
C ARG A 358 -10.06 -0.93 14.24
N LEU A 359 -11.15 -0.17 14.10
CA LEU A 359 -11.28 0.91 13.12
C LEU A 359 -10.22 1.99 13.34
N PHE A 360 -9.45 2.24 12.29
CA PHE A 360 -8.26 3.08 12.25
C PHE A 360 -8.43 4.25 11.27
N SER A 361 -9.17 4.05 10.17
CA SER A 361 -9.38 5.05 9.14
C SER A 361 -10.83 5.10 8.66
N VAL A 362 -11.44 6.29 8.69
CA VAL A 362 -12.75 6.57 8.06
C VAL A 362 -12.58 7.73 7.06
N GLY A 363 -12.88 7.46 5.80
CA GLY A 363 -12.81 8.42 4.70
C GLY A 363 -14.13 8.53 3.94
N LEU A 364 -14.82 9.65 4.14
CA LEU A 364 -16.12 10.01 3.58
C LEU A 364 -16.06 11.26 2.68
N GLN A 365 -14.88 11.88 2.57
CA GLN A 365 -14.68 13.18 1.90
C GLN A 365 -15.07 13.16 0.42
N LEU A 366 -15.42 14.30 -0.19
CA LEU A 366 -15.80 14.41 -1.62
C LEU A 366 -16.98 13.50 -1.98
N ASN A 367 -18.15 13.80 -1.42
CA ASN A 367 -19.41 13.09 -1.65
C ASN A 367 -20.60 14.08 -1.60
N ASN A 368 -21.83 13.56 -1.71
CA ASN A 368 -23.08 14.30 -1.55
C ASN A 368 -23.71 14.04 -0.16
N LEU A 369 -22.89 13.84 0.89
CA LEU A 369 -23.40 13.69 2.27
C LEU A 369 -23.90 15.03 2.79
N SER A 370 -25.03 15.04 3.49
CA SER A 370 -25.74 16.24 3.94
C SER A 370 -26.50 15.98 5.25
N GLY A 371 -27.41 16.86 5.62
CA GLY A 371 -28.06 16.81 6.94
C GLY A 371 -27.07 17.14 8.06
N ILE A 372 -27.29 16.60 9.26
CA ILE A 372 -26.46 16.89 10.45
C ILE A 372 -25.64 15.64 10.80
N LEU A 373 -24.32 15.82 10.96
CA LEU A 373 -23.42 14.75 11.44
C LEU A 373 -23.84 14.31 12.86
N PRO A 374 -24.30 13.06 13.07
CA PRO A 374 -24.81 12.65 14.36
C PRO A 374 -23.70 12.40 15.39
N ASN A 375 -24.05 12.53 16.68
CA ASN A 375 -23.14 12.25 17.79
C ASN A 375 -22.60 10.81 17.82
N SER A 376 -23.19 9.86 17.08
CA SER A 376 -22.63 8.50 16.89
C SER A 376 -21.25 8.51 16.24
N ILE A 377 -20.86 9.58 15.53
CA ILE A 377 -19.47 9.79 15.08
C ILE A 377 -18.45 9.81 16.24
N SER A 378 -18.91 10.06 17.48
CA SER A 378 -18.09 10.08 18.70
C SER A 378 -18.03 8.72 19.43
N ASN A 379 -18.63 7.68 18.84
CA ASN A 379 -18.64 6.30 19.36
C ASN A 379 -17.77 5.33 18.53
N LEU A 380 -17.03 5.82 17.53
CA LEU A 380 -16.08 5.02 16.77
C LEU A 380 -14.90 4.56 17.65
N SER A 381 -14.07 3.66 17.13
CA SER A 381 -12.92 3.13 17.86
C SER A 381 -11.96 4.22 18.33
N GLN A 382 -11.42 4.05 19.53
CA GLN A 382 -10.36 4.89 20.09
C GLN A 382 -8.99 4.69 19.38
N LYS A 383 -8.90 3.77 18.42
CA LYS A 383 -7.74 3.56 17.54
C LYS A 383 -7.79 4.37 16.24
N LEU A 384 -8.81 5.22 16.06
CA LEU A 384 -8.98 6.04 14.87
C LEU A 384 -7.83 7.04 14.72
N GLU A 385 -7.00 6.86 13.70
CA GLU A 385 -5.91 7.79 13.32
C GLU A 385 -6.37 8.82 12.28
N THR A 386 -7.27 8.47 11.36
CA THR A 386 -7.72 9.42 10.32
C THR A 386 -9.24 9.46 10.18
N LEU A 387 -9.81 10.67 10.29
CA LEU A 387 -11.22 10.95 10.05
C LEU A 387 -11.36 12.06 9.02
N LYS A 388 -11.98 11.75 7.88
CA LYS A 388 -12.18 12.68 6.77
C LYS A 388 -13.63 12.69 6.33
N ALA A 389 -14.22 13.88 6.26
CA ALA A 389 -15.55 14.13 5.73
C ALA A 389 -15.63 15.44 4.92
N GLY A 390 -14.48 16.05 4.58
CA GLY A 390 -14.42 17.30 3.83
C GLY A 390 -15.05 17.22 2.43
N GLY A 391 -15.39 18.34 1.80
CA GLY A 391 -15.99 18.36 0.45
C GLY A 391 -17.35 17.66 0.41
N ASN A 392 -18.27 18.08 1.27
CA ASN A 392 -19.63 17.55 1.37
C ASN A 392 -20.62 18.71 1.66
N GLN A 393 -21.87 18.39 2.00
CA GLN A 393 -22.93 19.34 2.34
C GLN A 393 -23.38 19.18 3.81
N ILE A 394 -22.48 18.71 4.68
CA ILE A 394 -22.78 18.40 6.09
C ILE A 394 -22.96 19.70 6.88
N ALA A 395 -24.08 19.81 7.58
CA ALA A 395 -24.48 20.98 8.36
C ALA A 395 -24.52 20.68 9.88
N GLY A 396 -24.83 21.72 10.65
CA GLY A 396 -24.89 21.65 12.11
C GLY A 396 -23.53 21.85 12.76
N HIS A 397 -23.40 21.42 14.01
CA HIS A 397 -22.21 21.69 14.83
C HIS A 397 -21.19 20.56 14.72
N ILE A 398 -19.90 20.89 14.82
CA ILE A 398 -18.83 19.90 14.98
C ILE A 398 -19.02 19.20 16.36
N PRO A 399 -19.22 17.86 16.43
CA PRO A 399 -19.51 17.20 17.71
C PRO A 399 -18.33 17.24 18.69
N THR A 400 -18.58 17.70 19.93
CA THR A 400 -17.57 17.81 21.01
C THR A 400 -16.90 16.48 21.35
N GLY A 401 -17.62 15.36 21.19
CA GLY A 401 -17.11 14.01 21.44
C GLY A 401 -15.96 13.57 20.52
N ILE A 402 -15.64 14.33 19.46
CA ILE A 402 -14.44 14.12 18.64
C ILE A 402 -13.16 14.19 19.49
N GLY A 403 -13.11 15.02 20.53
CA GLY A 403 -11.97 15.13 21.45
C GLY A 403 -11.62 13.86 22.23
N ARG A 404 -12.38 12.76 22.06
CA ARG A 404 -12.06 11.43 22.59
C ARG A 404 -11.00 10.69 21.75
N TYR A 405 -10.77 11.07 20.50
CA TYR A 405 -9.86 10.36 19.59
C TYR A 405 -8.39 10.74 19.79
N TYR A 406 -7.81 10.38 20.93
CA TYR A 406 -6.41 10.72 21.28
C TYR A 406 -5.35 10.12 20.31
N GLN A 407 -5.69 9.15 19.48
CA GLN A 407 -4.82 8.63 18.41
C GLN A 407 -4.95 9.38 17.08
N LEU A 408 -5.90 10.32 16.95
CA LEU A 408 -6.19 10.98 15.68
C LEU A 408 -5.00 11.84 15.22
N THR A 409 -4.45 11.52 14.06
CA THR A 409 -3.37 12.26 13.39
C THR A 409 -3.91 13.21 12.31
N MET A 410 -5.11 12.96 11.77
CA MET A 410 -5.73 13.79 10.74
C MET A 410 -7.24 13.93 10.93
N LEU A 411 -7.71 15.17 11.05
CA LEU A 411 -9.12 15.57 11.06
C LEU A 411 -9.38 16.55 9.91
N ALA A 412 -10.21 16.16 8.95
CA ALA A 412 -10.45 16.91 7.71
C ALA A 412 -11.95 17.03 7.42
N PHE A 413 -12.54 18.17 7.78
CA PHE A 413 -13.96 18.54 7.63
C PHE A 413 -14.12 19.82 6.77
N GLU A 414 -13.11 20.19 5.98
CA GLU A 414 -13.16 21.31 5.03
C GLU A 414 -14.34 21.25 4.06
N GLU A 415 -14.69 22.36 3.40
CA GLU A 415 -15.68 22.41 2.31
C GLU A 415 -17.01 21.75 2.71
N ASN A 416 -17.65 22.31 3.73
CA ASN A 416 -18.91 21.83 4.30
C ASN A 416 -19.78 23.01 4.77
N LEU A 417 -20.87 22.71 5.47
CA LEU A 417 -21.83 23.69 5.99
C LEU A 417 -21.83 23.74 7.54
N PHE A 418 -20.73 23.34 8.19
CA PHE A 418 -20.64 23.34 9.66
C PHE A 418 -20.79 24.76 10.22
N THR A 419 -21.61 24.89 11.26
CA THR A 419 -21.89 26.14 11.98
C THR A 419 -21.50 26.03 13.46
N GLY A 420 -21.67 27.12 14.20
CA GLY A 420 -21.32 27.19 15.62
C GLY A 420 -19.83 27.43 15.85
N THR A 421 -19.42 27.33 17.12
CA THR A 421 -18.02 27.45 17.54
C THR A 421 -17.23 26.19 17.30
N ILE A 422 -15.94 26.32 16.99
CA ILE A 422 -15.00 25.20 16.99
C ILE A 422 -14.91 24.63 18.44
N PRO A 423 -15.14 23.33 18.69
CA PRO A 423 -15.09 22.78 20.04
C PRO A 423 -13.70 22.85 20.68
N SER A 424 -13.61 23.35 21.92
CA SER A 424 -12.35 23.36 22.68
C SER A 424 -11.79 21.95 22.96
N ASP A 425 -12.65 20.93 22.92
CA ASP A 425 -12.30 19.50 22.96
C ASP A 425 -11.31 19.06 21.88
N ILE A 426 -11.21 19.77 20.74
CA ILE A 426 -10.19 19.51 19.70
C ILE A 426 -8.77 19.62 20.27
N GLY A 427 -8.56 20.49 21.27
CA GLY A 427 -7.29 20.63 22.00
C GLY A 427 -6.87 19.40 22.83
N LYS A 428 -7.71 18.35 22.92
CA LYS A 428 -7.37 17.06 23.54
C LYS A 428 -6.70 16.08 22.58
N LEU A 429 -6.69 16.37 21.27
CA LEU A 429 -6.17 15.51 20.22
C LEU A 429 -4.63 15.61 20.13
N SER A 430 -3.90 15.18 21.16
CA SER A 430 -2.46 15.45 21.32
C SER A 430 -1.53 14.87 20.23
N ASN A 431 -2.01 13.92 19.43
CA ASN A 431 -1.28 13.33 18.29
C ASN A 431 -1.68 13.93 16.93
N LEU A 432 -2.55 14.95 16.91
CA LEU A 432 -3.08 15.53 15.67
C LEU A 432 -2.00 16.31 14.93
N LYS A 433 -1.70 15.88 13.71
CA LYS A 433 -0.75 16.53 12.80
C LYS A 433 -1.43 17.47 11.82
N ALA A 434 -2.67 17.16 11.42
CA ALA A 434 -3.42 17.96 10.47
C ALA A 434 -4.85 18.21 10.95
N LEU A 435 -5.21 19.49 11.09
CA LEU A 435 -6.56 19.97 11.34
C LEU A 435 -7.00 20.86 10.18
N SER A 436 -8.04 20.43 9.47
CA SER A 436 -8.60 21.15 8.33
C SER A 436 -10.11 21.32 8.51
N LEU A 437 -10.52 22.58 8.69
CA LEU A 437 -11.91 23.03 8.86
C LEU A 437 -12.27 24.16 7.88
N SER A 438 -11.44 24.37 6.86
CA SER A 438 -11.56 25.52 5.94
C SER A 438 -12.83 25.47 5.10
N GLN A 439 -13.31 26.59 4.56
CA GLN A 439 -14.53 26.66 3.74
C GLN A 439 -15.76 26.06 4.47
N ASN A 440 -16.08 26.64 5.63
CA ASN A 440 -17.24 26.30 6.46
C ASN A 440 -17.96 27.59 6.92
N ARG A 441 -18.87 27.48 7.90
CA ARG A 441 -19.61 28.60 8.50
C ARG A 441 -19.39 28.66 10.02
N CYS A 442 -18.24 28.20 10.50
CA CYS A 442 -17.88 28.23 11.91
C CYS A 442 -17.63 29.69 12.35
N HIS A 443 -18.09 30.05 13.55
CA HIS A 443 -18.05 31.42 14.06
C HIS A 443 -17.54 31.49 15.51
N GLY A 444 -17.36 32.72 16.01
CA GLY A 444 -16.80 32.96 17.35
C GLY A 444 -15.28 32.75 17.39
N GLU A 445 -14.71 32.74 18.60
CA GLU A 445 -13.26 32.72 18.78
C GLU A 445 -12.61 31.37 18.43
N ILE A 446 -11.38 31.44 17.93
CA ILE A 446 -10.51 30.27 17.76
C ILE A 446 -10.13 29.73 19.15
N PRO A 447 -10.43 28.46 19.49
CA PRO A 447 -10.14 27.93 20.82
C PRO A 447 -8.64 27.93 21.14
N SER A 448 -8.27 28.59 22.24
CA SER A 448 -6.88 28.62 22.73
C SER A 448 -6.33 27.22 23.05
N SER A 449 -7.20 26.24 23.30
CA SER A 449 -6.84 24.83 23.50
C SER A 449 -6.23 24.16 22.27
N ILE A 450 -6.42 24.69 21.05
CA ILE A 450 -5.70 24.20 19.85
C ILE A 450 -4.18 24.32 20.05
N GLY A 451 -3.71 25.34 20.78
CA GLY A 451 -2.31 25.49 21.16
C GLY A 451 -1.73 24.38 22.05
N ASN A 452 -2.54 23.44 22.54
CA ASN A 452 -2.05 22.26 23.27
C ASN A 452 -1.57 21.13 22.33
N ILE A 453 -1.86 21.23 21.03
CA ILE A 453 -1.57 20.19 20.03
C ILE A 453 -0.15 20.38 19.49
N SER A 454 0.87 20.04 20.30
CA SER A 454 2.28 20.29 19.96
C SER A 454 2.76 19.65 18.65
N GLN A 455 2.14 18.55 18.21
CA GLN A 455 2.45 17.84 16.95
C GLN A 455 1.76 18.44 15.70
N LEU A 456 0.96 19.50 15.83
CA LEU A 456 0.17 20.05 14.73
C LEU A 456 1.08 20.72 13.69
N SER A 457 1.17 20.12 12.51
CA SER A 457 1.98 20.61 11.38
C SER A 457 1.17 21.38 10.33
N LEU A 458 -0.13 21.08 10.21
CA LEU A 458 -1.06 21.74 9.29
C LEU A 458 -2.31 22.19 10.05
N LEU A 459 -2.58 23.49 10.06
CA LEU A 459 -3.80 24.08 10.59
C LEU A 459 -4.45 24.98 9.53
N THR A 460 -5.60 24.59 8.99
CA THR A 460 -6.33 25.36 7.98
C THR A 460 -7.77 25.63 8.45
N LEU A 461 -8.04 26.89 8.80
CA LEU A 461 -9.33 27.40 9.26
C LEU A 461 -9.90 28.49 8.33
N SER A 462 -9.37 28.61 7.11
CA SER A 462 -9.71 29.69 6.20
C SER A 462 -11.15 29.64 5.70
N ALA A 463 -11.64 30.76 5.15
CA ALA A 463 -13.00 30.88 4.61
C ALA A 463 -14.08 30.40 5.61
N ASN A 464 -14.15 31.10 6.74
CA ASN A 464 -15.10 30.87 7.83
C ASN A 464 -15.58 32.23 8.39
N ASN A 465 -16.37 32.21 9.47
CA ASN A 465 -16.86 33.39 10.18
C ASN A 465 -16.17 33.56 11.55
N LEU A 466 -14.91 33.12 11.70
CA LEU A 466 -14.20 33.16 12.99
C LEU A 466 -13.84 34.59 13.38
N GLU A 467 -14.02 34.91 14.66
CA GLU A 467 -13.90 36.24 15.26
C GLU A 467 -12.84 36.27 16.37
N GLY A 468 -12.63 37.43 16.99
CA GLY A 468 -11.68 37.61 18.09
C GLY A 468 -10.22 37.60 17.62
N SER A 469 -9.29 37.36 18.54
CA SER A 469 -7.85 37.40 18.28
C SER A 469 -7.22 36.03 18.10
N ILE A 470 -6.13 35.93 17.32
CA ILE A 470 -5.33 34.71 17.19
C ILE A 470 -4.77 34.33 18.58
N PRO A 471 -5.02 33.11 19.11
CA PRO A 471 -4.60 32.74 20.45
C PRO A 471 -3.07 32.73 20.60
N ALA A 472 -2.54 33.42 21.62
CA ALA A 472 -1.11 33.42 21.92
C ALA A 472 -0.55 32.01 22.24
N THR A 473 -1.41 31.07 22.64
CA THR A 473 -1.07 29.65 22.83
C THR A 473 -0.59 28.96 21.54
N PHE A 474 -0.85 29.52 20.35
CA PHE A 474 -0.33 29.00 19.08
C PHE A 474 1.21 29.05 19.02
N GLY A 475 1.87 29.85 19.87
CA GLY A 475 3.32 29.80 20.06
C GLY A 475 3.85 28.40 20.44
N ASN A 476 3.03 27.59 21.11
CA ASN A 476 3.37 26.22 21.53
C ASN A 476 3.33 25.19 20.38
N LEU A 477 2.82 25.55 19.20
CA LEU A 477 2.74 24.68 18.03
C LEU A 477 4.11 24.59 17.35
N THR A 478 5.05 23.85 17.95
CA THR A 478 6.45 23.80 17.51
C THR A 478 6.64 23.12 16.16
N GLU A 479 5.81 22.12 15.85
CA GLU A 479 5.85 21.37 14.57
C GLU A 479 5.08 22.06 13.43
N LEU A 480 4.51 23.26 13.64
CA LEU A 480 3.66 23.94 12.67
C LEU A 480 4.44 24.34 11.40
N ILE A 481 4.05 23.77 10.25
CA ILE A 481 4.62 24.02 8.92
C ILE A 481 3.72 24.95 8.11
N SER A 482 2.40 24.85 8.29
CA SER A 482 1.42 25.61 7.53
C SER A 482 0.24 26.04 8.40
N LEU A 483 -0.08 27.34 8.35
CA LEU A 483 -1.18 27.98 9.07
C LEU A 483 -1.98 28.84 8.09
N ASP A 484 -3.22 28.47 7.81
CA ASP A 484 -4.11 29.26 6.96
C ASP A 484 -5.32 29.72 7.77
N LEU A 485 -5.40 31.03 8.01
CA LEU A 485 -6.50 31.70 8.72
C LEU A 485 -7.22 32.72 7.81
N SER A 486 -6.89 32.74 6.52
CA SER A 486 -7.42 33.66 5.52
C SER A 486 -8.96 33.70 5.49
N LEU A 487 -9.54 34.79 5.00
CA LEU A 487 -11.00 34.89 4.77
C LEU A 487 -11.84 34.60 6.03
N ASN A 488 -11.49 35.25 7.16
CA ASN A 488 -12.23 35.23 8.43
C ASN A 488 -12.52 36.67 8.92
N LEU A 489 -13.11 36.82 10.12
CA LEU A 489 -13.42 38.08 10.80
C LEU A 489 -12.48 38.35 11.99
N LEU A 490 -11.24 37.85 11.92
CA LEU A 490 -10.25 37.98 12.99
C LEU A 490 -9.80 39.43 13.19
N SER A 491 -9.44 39.77 14.43
CA SER A 491 -9.09 41.12 14.87
C SER A 491 -7.95 41.09 15.91
N GLY A 492 -7.48 42.27 16.35
CA GLY A 492 -6.37 42.37 17.28
C GLY A 492 -5.00 42.26 16.60
N GLN A 493 -3.97 41.90 17.36
CA GLN A 493 -2.59 41.78 16.88
C GLN A 493 -2.20 40.33 16.63
N ILE A 494 -1.33 40.10 15.64
CA ILE A 494 -0.66 38.81 15.45
C ILE A 494 0.27 38.58 16.65
N PRO A 495 0.14 37.47 17.41
CA PRO A 495 1.03 37.18 18.54
C PRO A 495 2.49 37.12 18.10
N GLU A 496 3.40 37.80 18.82
CA GLU A 496 4.82 37.83 18.46
C GLU A 496 5.48 36.44 18.34
N VAL A 497 4.93 35.45 19.04
CA VAL A 497 5.36 34.03 19.00
C VAL A 497 5.09 33.33 17.66
N LEU A 498 4.27 33.94 16.80
CA LEU A 498 4.01 33.55 15.42
C LEU A 498 4.73 34.43 14.39
N ASN A 499 5.45 35.47 14.84
CA ASN A 499 6.11 36.39 13.92
C ASN A 499 7.25 35.67 13.16
N PRO A 500 7.25 35.70 11.81
CA PRO A 500 8.31 35.10 10.98
C PRO A 500 9.74 35.47 11.36
N SER A 501 9.96 36.66 11.92
CA SER A 501 11.29 37.11 12.34
C SER A 501 11.82 36.44 13.62
N LYS A 502 10.99 35.72 14.39
CA LYS A 502 11.36 35.06 15.65
C LYS A 502 11.41 33.53 15.59
N ARG A 503 10.82 32.90 14.56
CA ARG A 503 11.10 31.49 14.20
C ARG A 503 12.11 31.50 13.05
N ASN A 504 13.18 30.71 13.12
CA ASN A 504 14.25 30.67 12.09
C ASN A 504 13.81 29.99 10.78
N GLU A 505 12.67 30.36 10.21
CA GLU A 505 11.99 29.67 9.13
C GLU A 505 11.36 30.67 8.15
N PHE A 506 11.44 30.39 6.85
CA PHE A 506 10.92 31.28 5.82
C PHE A 506 9.41 31.07 5.62
N TRP A 507 8.64 32.05 6.07
CA TRP A 507 7.19 32.10 5.91
C TRP A 507 6.82 33.08 4.79
N CYS A 508 5.95 32.66 3.86
CA CYS A 508 5.31 33.62 2.96
C CYS A 508 4.25 34.43 3.73
N GLU A 509 4.50 35.72 3.90
CA GLU A 509 3.50 36.69 4.36
C GLU A 509 2.79 37.33 3.16
N SER A 510 1.49 37.07 3.01
CA SER A 510 0.59 37.95 2.24
C SER A 510 0.16 39.12 3.12
N THR A 511 1.12 39.97 3.48
CA THR A 511 0.85 41.18 4.28
C THR A 511 0.51 42.37 3.41
N ARG A 512 -0.75 42.83 3.49
CA ARG A 512 -1.10 44.24 3.28
C ARG A 512 -1.79 44.81 4.52
N ASP A 513 -0.92 45.37 5.36
CA ASP A 513 -1.12 46.33 6.46
C ASP A 513 -2.57 46.58 6.95
N LEU A 514 -2.86 46.12 8.18
CA LEU A 514 -4.13 46.34 8.88
C LEU A 514 -4.26 47.78 9.40
N ARG A 515 -4.56 48.72 8.51
CA ARG A 515 -5.12 50.05 8.85
C ARG A 515 -6.27 50.44 7.94
N GLY A 516 -7.46 49.90 8.24
CA GLY A 516 -8.72 50.37 7.70
C GLY A 516 -9.26 49.58 6.51
N ASP A 517 -10.09 48.60 6.85
CA ASP A 517 -11.11 47.94 6.01
C ASP A 517 -10.70 47.02 4.84
N LEU A 518 -11.55 45.99 4.66
CA LEU A 518 -11.64 45.05 3.53
C LEU A 518 -10.50 44.04 3.23
N ARG A 519 -10.62 42.86 3.87
CA ARG A 519 -10.47 41.49 3.31
C ARG A 519 -9.32 41.22 2.30
N GLU A 520 -8.15 40.76 2.76
CA GLU A 520 -7.23 39.93 1.96
C GLU A 520 -6.59 38.78 2.78
N GLU A 521 -5.83 37.92 2.12
CA GLU A 521 -5.52 36.54 2.53
C GLU A 521 -4.37 36.40 3.55
N PHE A 522 -4.53 35.47 4.51
CA PHE A 522 -3.54 35.09 5.51
C PHE A 522 -3.19 33.59 5.44
N THR A 523 -2.32 33.24 4.49
CA THR A 523 -1.80 31.87 4.33
C THR A 523 -0.30 31.85 4.59
N ILE A 524 0.07 31.22 5.71
CA ILE A 524 1.45 31.05 6.15
C ILE A 524 1.92 29.64 5.75
N GLN A 525 2.96 29.55 4.91
CA GLN A 525 3.63 28.30 4.53
C GLN A 525 5.14 28.37 4.76
N ARG A 526 5.69 27.35 5.42
CA ARG A 526 7.14 27.12 5.54
C ARG A 526 7.69 26.59 4.21
N THR A 527 8.51 27.38 3.53
CA THR A 527 9.14 26.95 2.28
C THR A 527 10.33 26.02 2.55
N GLY A 528 10.31 24.84 1.93
CA GLY A 528 11.43 23.90 1.98
C GLY A 528 12.47 24.24 0.93
N ALA A 529 13.68 24.64 1.34
CA ALA A 529 14.80 24.79 0.41
C ALA A 529 15.18 23.42 -0.19
N THR A 530 15.05 23.28 -1.51
CA THR A 530 15.64 22.18 -2.26
C THR A 530 17.13 22.41 -2.48
N SER A 531 17.95 21.43 -2.07
CA SER A 531 19.33 21.22 -2.55
C SER A 531 19.62 19.72 -2.59
#